data_AF-W5JKU1-F1
#
_entry.id   AF-W5JKU1-F1
#
_cell.length_a   1.000
_cell.length_b   1.000
_cell.length_c   1.000
_cell.angle_alpha   90.00
_cell.angle_beta   90.00
_cell.angle_gamma   90.00
#
_symmetry.space_group_name_H-M   'P 1'
#
loop_
_entity.id
_entity.type
_entity.pdbx_description
1 polymer ?
#
loop_
_entity_poly.entity_id
_entity_poly.type
_entity_poly.pdbx_seq_one_letter_code
_entity_poly.pdbx_strand_id
1 'polypeptide(L)'
;MSREELLETNERLRAVRIRLEESYDTAKKALVNLMNKYGDSKSQRNIFNRYPMLKLMIKDVIRLETQYWTLVEIPKQEKLETVPAFVLRACSIMEKSQKAGDGVKTSTKLAEEAAEKRERMERLETMTTAQIEQENTQMINDLYRLLKKYTGLRNLIRELKSEYGNSKIYPIFPRYTMLKDMIKDIMHDPDYMEVCHEVDN
;
A
#
# COMPACT_ATOMS: atom_id res chain seq x y z
N MET A 1 -31.21 2.63 -0.15
CA MET A 1 -30.54 2.37 -1.43
C MET A 1 -31.38 1.41 -2.25
N SER A 2 -31.39 1.57 -3.56
CA SER A 2 -31.93 0.57 -4.47
C SER A 2 -31.02 -0.67 -4.52
N ARG A 3 -31.53 -1.79 -5.03
CA ARG A 3 -30.71 -2.99 -5.25
C ARG A 3 -29.55 -2.72 -6.20
N GLU A 4 -29.79 -1.91 -7.22
CA GLU A 4 -28.78 -1.52 -8.22
C GLU A 4 -27.65 -0.70 -7.58
N GLU A 5 -27.98 0.28 -6.74
CA GLU A 5 -27.00 1.09 -6.00
C GLU A 5 -26.12 0.23 -5.07
N LEU A 6 -26.70 -0.80 -4.46
CA LEU A 6 -25.98 -1.73 -3.60
C LEU A 6 -25.02 -2.63 -4.38
N LEU A 7 -25.44 -3.10 -5.57
CA LEU A 7 -24.58 -3.88 -6.47
C LEU A 7 -23.42 -3.04 -7.00
N GLU A 8 -23.70 -1.81 -7.43
CA GLU A 8 -22.67 -0.86 -7.87
C GLU A 8 -21.67 -0.60 -6.74
N THR A 9 -22.16 -0.32 -5.53
CA THR A 9 -21.30 -0.11 -4.35
C THR A 9 -20.43 -1.34 -4.07
N ASN A 10 -20.99 -2.55 -4.15
CA ASN A 10 -20.22 -3.78 -3.94
C ASN A 10 -19.07 -3.91 -4.96
N GLU A 11 -19.37 -3.66 -6.24
CA GLU A 11 -18.38 -3.74 -7.31
C GLU A 11 -17.24 -2.72 -7.10
N ARG A 12 -17.60 -1.48 -6.76
CA ARG A 12 -16.64 -0.41 -6.49
C ARG A 12 -15.72 -0.74 -5.32
N LEU A 13 -16.29 -1.22 -4.20
CA LEU A 13 -15.52 -1.64 -3.02
C LEU A 13 -14.52 -2.75 -3.37
N ARG A 14 -14.93 -3.72 -4.20
CA ARG A 14 -14.07 -4.86 -4.58
C ARG A 14 -12.94 -4.45 -5.50
N ALA A 15 -13.24 -3.67 -6.53
CA ALA A 15 -12.23 -3.18 -7.47
C ALA A 15 -11.14 -2.37 -6.75
N VAL A 16 -11.56 -1.53 -5.80
CA VAL A 16 -10.64 -0.70 -5.01
C VAL A 16 -9.83 -1.54 -4.03
N ARG A 17 -10.46 -2.54 -3.39
CA ARG A 17 -9.77 -3.46 -2.49
C ARG A 17 -8.61 -4.17 -3.19
N ILE A 18 -8.85 -4.81 -4.33
CA ILE A 18 -7.82 -5.56 -5.09
C ILE A 18 -6.61 -4.65 -5.38
N ARG A 19 -6.86 -3.47 -5.94
CA ARG A 19 -5.79 -2.53 -6.29
C ARG A 19 -5.03 -2.00 -5.07
N LEU A 20 -5.74 -1.79 -3.97
CA LEU A 20 -5.13 -1.34 -2.73
C LEU A 20 -4.27 -2.44 -2.11
N GLU A 21 -4.72 -3.70 -2.14
CA GLU A 21 -3.97 -4.87 -1.70
C GLU A 21 -2.64 -4.99 -2.48
N GLU A 22 -2.65 -4.85 -3.80
CA GLU A 22 -1.42 -4.87 -4.61
C GLU A 22 -0.42 -3.77 -4.22
N SER A 23 -0.93 -2.55 -4.00
CA SER A 23 -0.10 -1.41 -3.57
C SER A 23 0.44 -1.60 -2.15
N TYR A 24 -0.39 -2.16 -1.28
CA TYR A 24 -0.04 -2.52 0.09
C TYR A 24 1.06 -3.57 0.13
N ASP A 25 0.90 -4.67 -0.60
CA ASP A 25 1.90 -5.73 -0.68
C ASP A 25 3.22 -5.22 -1.25
N THR A 26 3.16 -4.34 -2.24
CA THR A 26 4.36 -3.72 -2.82
C THR A 26 5.11 -2.89 -1.78
N ALA A 27 4.40 -2.04 -1.02
CA ALA A 27 4.99 -1.24 0.06
C ALA A 27 5.54 -2.11 1.19
N LYS A 28 4.74 -3.09 1.67
CA LYS A 28 5.10 -4.05 2.72
C LYS A 28 6.36 -4.82 2.34
N LYS A 29 6.39 -5.43 1.15
CA LYS A 29 7.55 -6.20 0.65
C LYS A 29 8.80 -5.34 0.56
N ALA A 30 8.69 -4.08 0.12
CA ALA A 30 9.84 -3.19 0.05
C ALA A 30 10.40 -2.86 1.45
N LEU A 31 9.54 -2.58 2.42
CA LEU A 31 9.95 -2.32 3.80
C LEU A 31 10.53 -3.58 4.46
N VAL A 32 9.89 -4.74 4.35
CA VAL A 32 10.45 -6.01 4.86
C VAL A 32 11.82 -6.33 4.21
N ASN A 33 11.96 -6.10 2.91
CA ASN A 33 13.24 -6.30 2.21
C ASN A 33 14.33 -5.32 2.67
N LEU A 34 13.99 -4.06 2.96
CA LEU A 34 14.92 -3.09 3.56
C LEU A 34 15.50 -3.64 4.86
N MET A 35 14.65 -4.25 5.66
CA MET A 35 14.93 -4.75 7.00
C MET A 35 15.84 -5.97 6.97
N ASN A 36 15.52 -6.92 6.08
CA ASN A 36 16.36 -8.10 5.82
C ASN A 36 17.75 -7.67 5.34
N LYS A 37 17.81 -6.80 4.32
CA LYS A 37 19.09 -6.26 3.81
C LYS A 37 19.88 -5.49 4.87
N TYR A 38 19.21 -4.77 5.77
CA TYR A 38 19.86 -4.08 6.87
C TYR A 38 20.43 -5.06 7.90
N GLY A 39 19.69 -6.12 8.24
CA GLY A 39 20.16 -7.24 9.05
C GLY A 39 21.44 -7.84 8.48
N ASP A 40 21.42 -8.22 7.21
CA ASP A 40 22.57 -8.81 6.49
C ASP A 40 23.78 -7.86 6.46
N SER A 41 23.53 -6.55 6.28
CA SER A 41 24.60 -5.55 6.24
C SER A 41 25.43 -5.49 7.52
N LYS A 42 24.90 -5.96 8.67
CA LYS A 42 25.64 -5.96 9.95
C LYS A 42 26.84 -6.90 9.94
N SER A 43 26.87 -7.88 9.03
CA SER A 43 28.05 -8.73 8.80
C SER A 43 29.25 -7.95 8.25
N GLN A 44 29.00 -6.82 7.56
CA GLN A 44 30.06 -5.97 7.00
C GLN A 44 30.59 -4.99 8.05
N ARG A 45 31.80 -5.26 8.57
CA ARG A 45 32.47 -4.41 9.55
C ARG A 45 33.07 -3.13 8.95
N ASN A 46 33.45 -3.16 7.67
CA ASN A 46 34.05 -1.99 7.02
C ASN A 46 32.97 -0.96 6.63
N ILE A 47 33.05 0.23 7.21
CA ILE A 47 32.10 1.34 6.96
C ILE A 47 32.05 1.73 5.48
N PHE A 48 33.19 1.76 4.78
CA PHE A 48 33.26 2.12 3.36
C PHE A 48 32.55 1.11 2.46
N ASN A 49 32.46 -0.15 2.89
CA ASN A 49 31.73 -1.19 2.18
C ASN A 49 30.25 -1.24 2.61
N ARG A 50 29.94 -0.97 3.88
CA ARG A 50 28.56 -1.01 4.39
C ARG A 50 27.75 0.22 3.98
N TYR A 51 28.37 1.40 3.97
CA TYR A 51 27.73 2.65 3.57
C TYR A 51 27.03 2.60 2.19
N PRO A 52 27.65 2.11 1.11
CA PRO A 52 26.97 1.97 -0.17
C PRO A 52 25.80 0.96 -0.10
N MET A 53 25.89 -0.10 0.71
CA MET A 53 24.77 -1.03 0.91
C MET A 53 23.56 -0.30 1.53
N LEU A 54 23.77 0.47 2.60
CA LEU A 54 22.71 1.26 3.26
C LEU A 54 22.06 2.25 2.28
N LYS A 55 22.87 2.91 1.45
CA LYS A 55 22.35 3.80 0.40
C LYS A 55 21.50 3.07 -0.63
N LEU A 56 21.92 1.88 -1.07
CA LEU A 56 21.21 1.11 -2.08
C LEU A 56 19.87 0.62 -1.56
N MET A 57 19.83 0.02 -0.37
CA MET A 57 18.57 -0.48 0.19
C MET A 57 17.55 0.66 0.44
N ILE A 58 17.98 1.83 0.91
CA ILE A 58 17.10 3.00 1.03
C ILE A 58 16.63 3.47 -0.34
N LYS A 59 17.52 3.53 -1.33
CA LYS A 59 17.17 3.90 -2.71
C LYS A 59 16.11 2.98 -3.32
N ASP A 60 16.19 1.67 -3.07
CA ASP A 60 15.21 0.70 -3.56
C ASP A 60 13.79 1.01 -3.06
N VAL A 61 13.67 1.42 -1.79
CA VAL A 61 12.38 1.76 -1.16
C VAL A 61 11.86 3.11 -1.63
N ILE A 62 12.67 4.18 -1.57
CA ILE A 62 12.22 5.53 -1.95
C ILE A 62 11.90 5.65 -3.45
N ARG A 63 12.38 4.71 -4.27
CA ARG A 63 12.02 4.63 -5.69
C ARG A 63 10.52 4.47 -5.88
N LEU A 64 9.83 3.77 -4.97
CA LEU A 64 8.37 3.61 -4.99
C LEU A 64 7.64 4.97 -4.92
N GLU A 65 8.19 5.95 -4.21
CA GLU A 65 7.65 7.32 -4.14
C GLU A 65 8.11 8.22 -5.29
N THR A 66 9.01 7.75 -6.17
CA THR A 66 9.39 8.46 -7.40
C THR A 66 8.68 7.92 -8.63
N GLN A 67 8.21 6.68 -8.57
CA GLN A 67 7.41 6.03 -9.60
C GLN A 67 5.94 6.17 -9.23
N TYR A 68 5.33 7.30 -9.60
CA TYR A 68 3.97 7.68 -9.19
C TYR A 68 2.88 6.65 -9.54
N TRP A 69 3.16 5.74 -10.47
CA TRP A 69 2.27 4.65 -10.88
C TRP A 69 2.35 3.41 -9.97
N THR A 70 3.40 3.27 -9.15
CA THR A 70 3.63 2.07 -8.33
C THR A 70 2.80 2.06 -7.05
N LEU A 71 2.39 3.22 -6.55
CA LEU A 71 1.66 3.36 -5.28
C LEU A 71 0.42 4.26 -5.44
N VAL A 72 -0.75 3.78 -5.03
CA VAL A 72 -2.03 4.51 -5.11
C VAL A 72 -2.15 5.66 -4.13
N GLU A 73 -2.55 6.83 -4.62
CA GLU A 73 -2.85 8.00 -3.78
C GLU A 73 -4.21 7.89 -3.11
N ILE A 74 -4.21 8.12 -1.79
CA ILE A 74 -5.39 8.04 -0.94
C ILE A 74 -5.58 9.39 -0.26
N PRO A 75 -6.83 9.88 -0.19
CA PRO A 75 -7.13 11.08 0.55
C PRO A 75 -6.84 10.94 2.05
N LYS A 76 -6.56 12.05 2.73
CA LYS A 76 -6.67 12.07 4.20
C LYS A 76 -8.14 12.07 4.60
N GLN A 77 -8.50 11.28 5.62
CA GLN A 77 -9.82 11.33 6.23
C GLN A 77 -10.02 12.67 6.94
N GLU A 78 -11.17 13.30 6.72
CA GLU A 78 -11.50 14.55 7.41
C GLU A 78 -12.03 14.27 8.82
N LYS A 79 -11.83 15.21 9.77
CA LYS A 79 -12.13 14.98 11.19
C LYS A 79 -13.59 14.61 11.48
N LEU A 80 -14.53 15.09 10.65
CA LEU A 80 -15.97 14.86 10.80
C LEU A 80 -16.50 13.82 9.80
N GLU A 81 -15.63 13.23 8.98
CA GLU A 81 -16.01 12.28 7.95
C GLU A 81 -16.23 10.88 8.55
N THR A 82 -17.42 10.33 8.31
CA THR A 82 -17.73 8.96 8.74
C THR A 82 -16.88 7.96 7.94
N VAL A 83 -16.62 6.79 8.54
CA VAL A 83 -15.83 5.73 7.89
C VAL A 83 -16.41 5.34 6.50
N PRO A 84 -17.73 5.11 6.33
CA PRO A 84 -18.29 4.82 5.01
C PRO A 84 -18.07 5.94 3.99
N ALA A 85 -18.24 7.20 4.39
CA ALA A 85 -18.04 8.35 3.50
C ALA A 85 -16.58 8.44 3.04
N PHE A 86 -15.63 8.26 3.96
CA PHE A 86 -14.21 8.23 3.66
C PHE A 86 -13.84 7.13 2.67
N VAL A 87 -14.30 5.91 2.92
CA VAL A 87 -14.01 4.75 2.06
C VAL A 87 -14.56 4.98 0.65
N LEU A 88 -15.81 5.42 0.51
CA LEU A 88 -16.42 5.69 -0.79
C LEU A 88 -15.74 6.85 -1.55
N ARG A 89 -15.22 7.85 -0.82
CA ARG A 89 -14.42 8.92 -1.41
C ARG A 89 -13.07 8.41 -1.91
N ALA A 90 -12.41 7.54 -1.13
CA ALA A 90 -11.18 6.87 -1.57
C ALA A 90 -11.44 6.04 -2.84
N CYS A 91 -12.55 5.28 -2.88
CA CYS A 91 -12.96 4.55 -4.09
C CYS A 91 -13.08 5.49 -5.31
N SER A 92 -13.79 6.60 -5.15
CA SER A 92 -14.02 7.58 -6.22
C SER A 92 -12.73 8.21 -6.76
N ILE A 93 -11.73 8.43 -5.91
CA ILE A 93 -10.41 8.96 -6.31
C ILE A 93 -9.60 7.88 -7.03
N MET A 94 -9.63 6.65 -6.52
CA MET A 94 -8.91 5.53 -7.14
C MET A 94 -9.48 5.21 -8.52
N GLU A 95 -10.79 5.19 -8.70
CA GLU A 95 -11.44 5.02 -10.02
C GLU A 95 -10.98 6.07 -11.04
N LYS A 96 -10.84 7.33 -10.64
CA LYS A 96 -10.36 8.41 -11.54
C LYS A 96 -8.89 8.28 -11.91
N SER A 97 -8.06 7.75 -11.01
CA SER A 97 -6.62 7.56 -11.24
C SER A 97 -6.28 6.32 -12.07
N GLN A 98 -7.27 5.48 -12.40
CA GLN A 98 -7.12 4.21 -13.10
C GLN A 98 -6.51 4.33 -14.51
N LYS A 99 -6.51 5.52 -15.14
CA LYS A 99 -6.08 5.71 -16.54
C LYS A 99 -4.56 5.79 -16.77
N ALA A 100 -3.73 5.93 -15.74
CA ALA A 100 -2.35 6.43 -15.93
C ALA A 100 -1.23 5.39 -15.86
N GLY A 101 -1.48 4.11 -15.56
CA GLY A 101 -0.37 3.17 -15.35
C GLY A 101 -0.71 1.71 -15.13
N ASP A 102 -1.89 1.23 -15.53
CA ASP A 102 -2.14 -0.21 -15.51
C ASP A 102 -1.20 -0.85 -16.53
N GLY A 103 -0.23 -1.63 -16.05
CA GLY A 103 0.69 -2.36 -16.92
C GLY A 103 -0.08 -3.26 -17.87
N VAL A 104 0.54 -3.68 -18.99
CA VAL A 104 -0.11 -4.58 -19.96
C VAL A 104 -0.48 -5.88 -19.24
N LYS A 105 -1.74 -6.00 -18.81
CA LYS A 105 -2.28 -7.25 -18.29
C LYS A 105 -2.25 -8.27 -19.42
N THR A 106 -1.78 -9.48 -19.13
CA THR A 106 -1.81 -10.57 -20.10
C THR A 106 -3.27 -10.92 -20.41
N SER A 107 -3.53 -11.39 -21.63
CA SER A 107 -4.88 -11.84 -22.03
C SER A 107 -5.48 -12.87 -21.06
N THR A 108 -4.63 -13.72 -20.47
CA THR A 108 -5.00 -14.69 -19.45
C THR A 108 -5.54 -14.02 -18.17
N LYS A 109 -4.83 -13.02 -17.62
CA LYS A 109 -5.28 -12.31 -16.41
C LYS A 109 -6.60 -11.56 -16.63
N LEU A 110 -6.78 -10.97 -17.81
CA LEU A 110 -8.03 -10.30 -18.17
C LEU A 110 -9.21 -11.28 -18.26
N ALA A 111 -8.96 -12.50 -18.76
CA ALA A 111 -9.97 -13.55 -18.84
C ALA A 111 -10.34 -14.09 -17.45
N GLU A 112 -9.35 -14.27 -16.56
CA GLU A 112 -9.56 -14.67 -15.16
C GLU A 112 -10.37 -13.62 -14.40
N GLU A 113 -9.99 -12.34 -14.45
CA GLU A 113 -10.72 -11.23 -13.82
C GLU A 113 -12.18 -11.13 -14.33
N ALA A 114 -12.39 -11.38 -15.63
CA ALA A 114 -13.73 -11.37 -16.21
C ALA A 114 -14.59 -12.57 -15.78
N ALA A 115 -13.98 -13.75 -15.62
CA ALA A 115 -14.65 -14.96 -15.13
C ALA A 115 -15.05 -14.80 -13.66
N GLU A 116 -14.12 -14.35 -12.80
CA GLU A 116 -14.39 -14.07 -11.38
C GLU A 116 -15.47 -12.99 -11.21
N LYS A 117 -15.44 -11.95 -12.06
CA LYS A 117 -16.49 -10.92 -12.06
C LYS A 117 -17.85 -11.54 -12.42
N ARG A 118 -17.92 -12.44 -13.40
CA ARG A 118 -19.17 -13.08 -13.81
C ARG A 118 -19.75 -13.97 -12.71
N GLU A 119 -18.95 -14.90 -12.19
CA GLU A 119 -19.36 -15.80 -11.09
C GLU A 119 -19.86 -15.01 -9.87
N ARG A 120 -19.18 -13.91 -9.56
CA ARG A 120 -19.60 -13.02 -8.48
C ARG A 120 -20.96 -12.36 -8.74
N MET A 121 -21.19 -11.87 -9.95
CA MET A 121 -22.47 -11.23 -10.31
C MET A 121 -23.61 -12.24 -10.21
N GLU A 122 -23.40 -13.46 -10.71
CA GLU A 122 -24.38 -14.56 -10.60
C GLU A 122 -24.70 -14.89 -9.13
N ARG A 123 -23.69 -14.92 -8.24
CA ARG A 123 -23.91 -15.08 -6.80
C ARG A 123 -24.75 -13.93 -6.22
N LEU A 124 -24.39 -12.67 -6.54
CA LEU A 124 -25.09 -11.49 -6.02
C LEU A 124 -26.55 -11.42 -6.50
N GLU A 125 -26.86 -11.91 -7.70
CA GLU A 125 -28.23 -12.01 -8.21
C GLU A 125 -29.14 -12.87 -7.34
N THR A 126 -28.60 -13.93 -6.73
CA THR A 126 -29.35 -14.82 -5.83
C THR A 126 -29.47 -14.29 -4.39
N MET A 127 -28.74 -13.24 -4.02
CA MET A 127 -28.76 -12.66 -2.68
C MET A 127 -29.89 -11.64 -2.50
N THR A 128 -30.40 -11.53 -1.29
CA THR A 128 -31.34 -10.47 -0.91
C THR A 128 -30.64 -9.11 -0.76
N THR A 129 -31.39 -8.02 -0.90
CA THR A 129 -30.90 -6.65 -0.70
C THR A 129 -30.21 -6.47 0.66
N ALA A 130 -30.79 -7.05 1.73
CA ALA A 130 -30.22 -6.97 3.07
C ALA A 130 -28.86 -7.71 3.19
N GLN A 131 -28.70 -8.84 2.52
CA GLN A 131 -27.42 -9.57 2.51
C GLN A 131 -26.34 -8.79 1.75
N ILE A 132 -26.68 -8.15 0.63
CA ILE A 132 -25.73 -7.31 -0.13
C ILE A 132 -25.32 -6.09 0.70
N GLU A 133 -26.26 -5.45 1.38
CA GLU A 133 -25.98 -4.31 2.26
C GLU A 133 -25.08 -4.69 3.45
N GLN A 134 -25.32 -5.85 4.05
CA GLN A 134 -24.45 -6.39 5.10
C GLN A 134 -23.03 -6.68 4.56
N GLU A 135 -22.92 -7.28 3.39
CA GLU A 135 -21.62 -7.53 2.74
C GLU A 135 -20.88 -6.23 2.44
N ASN A 136 -21.57 -5.21 1.91
CA ASN A 136 -21.00 -3.89 1.67
C ASN A 136 -20.52 -3.23 2.96
N THR A 137 -21.28 -3.35 4.04
CA THR A 137 -20.89 -2.81 5.35
C THR A 137 -19.61 -3.48 5.87
N GLN A 138 -19.53 -4.80 5.76
CA GLN A 138 -18.33 -5.55 6.14
C GLN A 138 -17.12 -5.12 5.30
N MET A 139 -17.32 -5.04 3.98
CA MET A 139 -16.30 -4.61 3.02
C MET A 139 -15.80 -3.19 3.29
N ILE A 140 -16.69 -2.26 3.65
CA ILE A 140 -16.31 -0.89 4.04
C ILE A 140 -15.36 -0.92 5.24
N ASN A 141 -15.68 -1.71 6.27
CA ASN A 141 -14.85 -1.81 7.46
C ASN A 141 -13.48 -2.45 7.15
N ASP A 142 -13.46 -3.49 6.34
CA ASP A 142 -12.22 -4.18 5.94
C ASP A 142 -11.33 -3.27 5.09
N LEU A 143 -11.94 -2.58 4.12
CA LEU A 143 -11.23 -1.62 3.28
C LEU A 143 -10.72 -0.43 4.09
N TYR A 144 -11.46 0.04 5.09
CA TYR A 144 -10.98 1.08 6.00
C TYR A 144 -9.70 0.67 6.75
N ARG A 145 -9.65 -0.56 7.29
CA ARG A 145 -8.44 -1.07 7.96
C ARG A 145 -7.27 -1.17 7.00
N LEU A 146 -7.51 -1.67 5.78
CA LEU A 146 -6.48 -1.75 4.75
C LEU A 146 -5.96 -0.36 4.33
N LEU A 147 -6.86 0.61 4.12
CA LEU A 147 -6.50 2.00 3.84
C LEU A 147 -5.61 2.59 4.94
N LYS A 148 -5.92 2.31 6.22
CA LYS A 148 -5.12 2.76 7.36
C LYS A 148 -3.72 2.15 7.35
N LYS A 149 -3.60 0.83 7.24
CA LYS A 149 -2.31 0.12 7.17
C LYS A 149 -1.45 0.63 6.03
N TYR A 150 -2.01 0.68 4.82
CA TYR A 150 -1.28 1.16 3.65
C TYR A 150 -0.87 2.63 3.77
N THR A 151 -1.73 3.49 4.33
CA THR A 151 -1.39 4.90 4.56
C THR A 151 -0.20 5.02 5.52
N GLY A 152 -0.15 4.20 6.57
CA GLY A 152 0.99 4.14 7.49
C GLY A 152 2.30 3.81 6.76
N LEU A 153 2.33 2.70 6.03
CA LEU A 153 3.51 2.29 5.25
C LEU A 153 3.92 3.36 4.22
N ARG A 154 2.94 4.01 3.58
CA ARG A 154 3.22 5.05 2.60
C ARG A 154 3.85 6.30 3.23
N ASN A 155 3.42 6.67 4.43
CA ASN A 155 4.02 7.78 5.17
C ASN A 155 5.49 7.47 5.51
N LEU A 156 5.79 6.25 5.97
CA LEU A 156 7.17 5.83 6.23
C LEU A 156 8.07 5.96 5.00
N ILE A 157 7.59 5.54 3.82
CA ILE A 157 8.35 5.65 2.57
C ILE A 157 8.57 7.12 2.18
N ARG A 158 7.56 7.98 2.37
CA ARG A 158 7.65 9.43 2.09
C ARG A 158 8.64 10.14 3.02
N GLU A 159 8.60 9.82 4.31
CA GLU A 159 9.51 10.36 5.31
C GLU A 159 10.94 9.90 5.02
N LEU A 160 11.14 8.60 4.78
CA LEU A 160 12.44 8.04 4.37
C LEU A 160 13.01 8.76 3.13
N LYS A 161 12.17 9.06 2.12
CA LYS A 161 12.59 9.81 0.93
C LYS A 161 13.04 11.22 1.27
N SER A 162 12.28 11.93 2.11
CA SER A 162 12.60 13.28 2.57
C SER A 162 13.93 13.31 3.33
N GLU A 163 14.06 12.46 4.35
CA GLU A 163 15.26 12.35 5.18
C GLU A 163 16.48 11.91 4.38
N TYR A 164 16.33 10.93 3.49
CA TYR A 164 17.40 10.52 2.59
C TYR A 164 17.86 11.67 1.68
N GLY A 165 16.91 12.48 1.19
CA GLY A 165 17.21 13.69 0.43
C GLY A 165 18.03 14.69 1.24
N ASN A 166 17.57 15.01 2.45
CA ASN A 166 18.22 15.94 3.37
C ASN A 166 19.60 15.44 3.82
N SER A 167 19.80 14.13 3.91
CA SER A 167 21.09 13.54 4.29
C SER A 167 22.21 13.82 3.28
N LYS A 168 21.88 14.16 2.02
CA LYS A 168 22.87 14.28 0.93
C LYS A 168 23.90 15.37 1.13
N ILE A 169 23.59 16.39 1.93
CA ILE A 169 24.51 17.49 2.23
C ILE A 169 25.66 17.07 3.16
N TYR A 170 25.50 15.97 3.88
CA TYR A 170 26.46 15.55 4.89
C TYR A 170 27.56 14.64 4.31
N PRO A 171 28.81 14.77 4.82
CA PRO A 171 29.91 13.84 4.50
C PRO A 171 29.61 12.40 4.91
N ILE A 172 30.42 11.45 4.42
CA ILE A 172 30.19 10.00 4.59
C ILE A 172 29.99 9.61 6.06
N PHE A 173 30.82 10.08 6.99
CA PHE A 173 30.77 9.62 8.38
C PHE A 173 29.49 10.03 9.12
N PRO A 174 29.08 11.32 9.18
CA PRO A 174 27.79 11.69 9.77
C PRO A 174 26.62 11.04 9.03
N ARG A 175 26.69 11.05 7.69
CA ARG A 175 25.63 10.50 6.86
C ARG A 175 25.43 9.00 7.08
N TYR A 176 26.50 8.23 7.27
CA TYR A 176 26.42 6.80 7.57
C TYR A 176 25.62 6.54 8.85
N THR A 177 25.78 7.36 9.89
CA THR A 177 24.97 7.28 11.10
C THR A 177 23.51 7.58 10.80
N MET A 178 23.23 8.69 10.12
CA MET A 178 21.87 9.05 9.71
C MET A 178 21.17 7.95 8.91
N LEU A 179 21.85 7.32 7.93
CA LEU A 179 21.25 6.24 7.12
C LEU A 179 20.90 5.01 7.96
N LYS A 180 21.69 4.68 8.99
CA LYS A 180 21.33 3.58 9.90
C LYS A 180 20.13 3.95 10.74
N ASP A 181 20.07 5.18 11.21
CA ASP A 181 19.02 5.63 12.11
C ASP A 181 17.69 5.74 11.36
N MET A 182 17.66 6.30 10.13
CA MET A 182 16.47 6.24 9.24
C MET A 182 15.91 4.82 9.09
N ILE A 183 16.79 3.82 8.90
CA ILE A 183 16.34 2.42 8.77
C ILE A 183 15.80 1.92 10.11
N LYS A 184 16.51 2.18 11.21
CA LYS A 184 16.07 1.80 12.56
C LYS A 184 14.74 2.45 12.92
N ASP A 185 14.52 3.70 12.57
CA ASP A 185 13.30 4.42 12.91
C ASP A 185 12.09 3.72 12.29
N ILE A 186 12.21 3.29 11.02
CA ILE A 186 11.22 2.39 10.39
C ILE A 186 11.08 1.07 11.16
N MET A 187 12.18 0.46 11.62
CA MET A 187 12.13 -0.81 12.38
C MET A 187 11.30 -0.73 13.65
N HIS A 188 11.24 0.45 14.28
CA HIS A 188 10.55 0.65 15.55
C HIS A 188 9.21 1.37 15.36
N ASP A 189 8.85 1.72 14.12
CA ASP A 189 7.61 2.41 13.84
C ASP A 189 6.41 1.47 14.04
N PRO A 190 5.36 1.90 14.76
CA PRO A 190 4.17 1.08 15.00
C PRO A 190 3.48 0.59 13.73
N ASP A 191 3.40 1.42 12.68
CA ASP A 191 2.73 1.08 11.42
C ASP A 191 3.49 -0.03 10.68
N TYR A 192 4.82 -0.07 10.79
CA TYR A 192 5.64 -1.17 10.27
C TYR A 192 5.54 -2.42 11.16
N MET A 193 5.60 -2.25 12.48
CA MET A 193 5.57 -3.36 13.44
C MET A 193 4.25 -4.13 13.40
N GLU A 194 3.13 -3.46 13.12
CA GLU A 194 1.82 -4.09 12.94
C GLU A 194 1.82 -5.08 11.77
N VAL A 195 2.56 -4.79 10.69
CA VAL A 195 2.44 -5.52 9.42
C VAL A 195 3.58 -6.47 9.12
N CYS A 196 4.75 -6.29 9.76
CA CYS A 196 5.95 -7.05 9.41
C CYS A 196 5.89 -8.54 9.77
N HIS A 197 4.93 -8.93 10.59
CA HIS A 197 4.65 -10.33 10.97
C HIS A 197 3.43 -10.93 10.28
N GLU A 198 2.73 -10.17 9.43
CA GLU A 198 1.63 -10.71 8.65
C GLU A 198 2.18 -11.73 7.66
N VAL A 199 1.73 -12.99 7.78
CA VAL A 199 2.08 -14.05 6.82
C VAL A 199 1.48 -13.66 5.46
N ASP A 200 2.27 -13.75 4.40
CA ASP A 200 1.76 -13.64 3.03
C ASP A 200 0.90 -14.90 2.79
N ASN A 201 -0.43 -14.75 2.90
CA ASN A 201 -1.39 -15.82 2.60
C ASN A 201 -1.56 -16.02 1.10
#